data_AF-A0A7V7VJT0-F1
#
_entry.id   AF-A0A7V7VJT0-F1
#
_cell.length_a   1.000
_cell.length_b   1.000
_cell.length_c   1.000
_cell.angle_alpha   90.00
_cell.angle_beta   90.00
_cell.angle_gamma   90.00
#
_symmetry.space_group_name_H-M   'P 1'
#
loop_
_entity.id
_entity.type
_entity.pdbx_description
1 polymer ?
#
loop_
_entity_poly.entity_id
_entity_poly.type
_entity_poly.pdbx_seq_one_letter_code
_entity_poly.pdbx_strand_id
1 'polypeptide(L)'
;MFIQLAKTITIFLTILFISIRLQAAEPGAPAISSAEIHQQLLGMQQSIQDMQTRHQAELDALKKQIAEQQTLIDSLKPATPAAATNKAATPDPAPAFPTTDPSLVPGAAGALPPAKQAVATPEAAANLIPTTDATVVASGPSAGLLPSGGLIGGAAAKGSYLNISFDAMVAGAASTDPKLSSLEVGDHDPQQRGFNARNVELALDGAVDPFFEGFANIVFKLDNHNQTQVEVEEAFGQTTTLPYGLQMKAGQFFTQFGRINPIHPHGWDFVDAPLVQGLLLGPDGLRGVGAQLAWVIPLPFYAQAIVALQNGQGGTGYSFRNPGDSGTFFQRPTIDRQTDGITDLVITPRLEASVDLTSTQTLLGGVSAALGPNDTGYRSATQIYGVDLFYKWKPADAEGGWPYVKWQSEAMVRRFEAGQGLDNFYPVGETFRDWGVYSQVLWGFYKGWAAGLRGDYMHMQTSDVTNDAQRQSRSRISTDLTWYPSEFSKFRLQYNYDMLRSNAFLPSRDENSVFLMYEIALGAHGAHKF
;
A
#
# COMPACT_ATOMS: atom_id res chain seq x y z
N MET A 1 7.87 -28.58 -5.76
CA MET A 1 9.17 -28.19 -5.18
C MET A 1 9.32 -28.63 -3.72
N PHE A 2 8.37 -28.32 -2.82
CA PHE A 2 8.41 -28.71 -1.40
C PHE A 2 8.52 -30.22 -1.11
N ILE A 3 7.84 -31.07 -1.90
CA ILE A 3 7.90 -32.54 -1.72
C ILE A 3 9.28 -33.10 -2.12
N GLN A 4 9.99 -32.44 -3.03
CA GLN A 4 11.31 -32.87 -3.50
C GLN A 4 12.38 -32.52 -2.45
N LEU A 5 12.27 -31.34 -1.82
CA LEU A 5 13.17 -30.88 -0.76
C LEU A 5 13.04 -31.74 0.51
N ALA A 6 11.81 -32.09 0.92
CA ALA A 6 11.56 -32.97 2.07
C ALA A 6 12.12 -34.39 1.87
N LYS A 7 12.13 -34.88 0.62
CA LYS A 7 12.68 -36.19 0.26
C LYS A 7 14.22 -36.19 0.26
N THR A 8 14.85 -35.13 -0.23
CA THR A 8 16.31 -34.98 -0.18
C THR A 8 16.81 -34.91 1.26
N ILE A 9 16.10 -34.19 2.13
CA ILE A 9 16.44 -34.06 3.56
C ILE A 9 16.32 -35.42 4.28
N THR A 10 15.29 -36.21 3.98
CA THR A 10 15.12 -37.55 4.58
C THR A 10 16.24 -38.50 4.15
N ILE A 11 16.66 -38.47 2.88
CA ILE A 11 17.79 -39.29 2.38
C ILE A 11 19.10 -38.86 3.06
N PHE A 12 19.33 -37.55 3.20
CA PHE A 12 20.54 -37.02 3.82
C PHE A 12 20.62 -37.37 5.31
N LEU A 13 19.49 -37.28 6.05
CA LEU A 13 19.39 -37.70 7.45
C LEU A 13 19.61 -39.20 7.61
N THR A 14 19.13 -40.02 6.67
CA THR A 14 19.35 -41.48 6.71
C THR A 14 20.81 -41.84 6.50
N ILE A 15 21.49 -41.16 5.56
CA ILE A 15 22.94 -41.33 5.32
C ILE A 15 23.76 -40.84 6.53
N LEU A 16 23.35 -39.74 7.16
CA LEU A 16 24.00 -39.21 8.37
C LEU A 16 23.83 -40.17 9.55
N PHE A 17 22.64 -40.77 9.74
CA PHE A 17 22.40 -41.77 10.78
C PHE A 17 23.19 -43.06 10.59
N ILE A 18 23.36 -43.51 9.34
CA ILE A 18 24.21 -44.67 9.00
C ILE A 18 25.69 -44.37 9.29
N SER A 19 26.14 -43.15 8.97
CA SER A 19 27.53 -42.71 9.23
C SER A 19 27.82 -42.60 10.73
N ILE A 20 26.88 -42.06 11.52
CA ILE A 20 26.99 -41.97 12.98
C ILE A 20 26.98 -43.37 13.64
N ARG A 21 26.18 -44.31 13.12
CA ARG A 21 26.18 -45.71 13.57
C ARG A 21 27.48 -46.45 13.24
N LEU A 22 28.15 -46.12 12.14
CA LEU A 22 29.47 -46.69 11.80
C LEU A 22 30.60 -46.14 12.70
N GLN A 23 30.47 -44.91 13.21
CA GLN A 23 31.47 -44.30 14.10
C GLN A 23 31.31 -44.68 15.59
N ALA A 24 30.17 -45.25 15.99
CA ALA A 24 29.85 -45.63 17.37
C ALA A 24 29.78 -47.16 17.57
N ALA A 25 30.71 -47.90 16.98
CA ALA A 25 30.82 -49.34 17.22
C ALA A 25 31.49 -49.61 18.59
N GLU A 26 30.69 -49.92 19.60
CA GLU A 26 31.20 -50.59 20.81
C GLU A 26 31.72 -52.00 20.47
N PRO A 27 32.77 -52.49 21.17
CA PRO A 27 33.34 -53.80 20.90
C PRO A 27 32.37 -54.90 21.38
N GLY A 28 31.59 -55.48 20.44
CA GLY A 28 30.76 -56.65 20.73
C GLY A 28 29.46 -56.81 19.95
N ALA A 29 29.06 -55.85 19.09
CA ALA A 29 27.85 -56.01 18.27
C ALA A 29 28.07 -57.01 17.11
N PRO A 30 27.10 -57.90 16.80
CA PRO A 30 27.23 -58.85 15.71
C PRO A 30 27.36 -58.12 14.37
N ALA A 31 28.39 -58.47 13.61
CA ALA A 31 28.62 -57.91 12.29
C ALA A 31 27.46 -58.26 11.36
N ILE A 32 26.77 -57.25 10.83
CA ILE A 32 25.74 -57.40 9.79
C ILE A 32 26.39 -58.14 8.61
N SER A 33 25.80 -59.26 8.21
CA SER A 33 26.40 -60.10 7.18
C SER A 33 26.36 -59.40 5.81
N SER A 34 27.38 -59.63 4.97
CA SER A 34 27.41 -59.10 3.60
C SER A 34 26.18 -59.52 2.77
N ALA A 35 25.53 -60.62 3.15
CA ALA A 35 24.29 -61.09 2.55
C ALA A 35 23.07 -60.20 2.89
N GLU A 36 22.97 -59.69 4.12
CA GLU A 36 21.90 -58.78 4.55
C GLU A 36 22.02 -57.40 3.89
N ILE A 37 23.26 -56.90 3.73
CA ILE A 37 23.52 -55.65 3.00
C ILE A 37 23.14 -55.81 1.53
N HIS A 38 23.46 -56.94 0.91
CA HIS A 38 23.10 -57.22 -0.48
C HIS A 38 21.57 -57.32 -0.68
N GLN A 39 20.86 -57.93 0.26
CA GLN A 39 19.39 -57.97 0.24
C GLN A 39 18.76 -56.58 0.41
N GLN A 40 19.30 -55.75 1.31
CA GLN A 40 18.81 -54.36 1.47
C GLN A 40 19.04 -53.53 0.21
N LEU A 41 20.18 -53.71 -0.47
CA LEU A 41 20.49 -53.01 -1.72
C LEU A 41 19.53 -53.41 -2.86
N LEU A 42 19.20 -54.70 -2.97
CA LEU A 42 18.20 -55.19 -3.93
C LEU A 42 16.80 -54.64 -3.62
N GLY A 43 16.41 -54.60 -2.34
CA GLY A 43 15.14 -54.00 -1.91
C GLY A 43 15.04 -52.50 -2.22
N MET A 44 16.14 -51.76 -2.04
CA MET A 44 16.20 -50.34 -2.43
C MET A 44 16.10 -50.15 -3.94
N GLN A 45 16.78 -50.99 -4.72
CA GLN A 45 16.78 -50.89 -6.18
C GLN A 45 15.37 -51.15 -6.74
N GLN A 46 14.65 -52.12 -6.18
CA GLN A 46 13.27 -52.42 -6.54
C GLN A 46 12.30 -51.31 -6.10
N SER A 47 12.50 -50.74 -4.90
CA SER A 47 11.71 -49.59 -4.43
C SER A 47 11.88 -48.35 -5.33
N ILE A 48 13.09 -48.11 -5.84
CA ILE A 48 13.36 -47.01 -6.78
C ILE A 48 12.66 -47.26 -8.12
N GLN A 49 12.68 -48.49 -8.65
CA GLN A 49 11.96 -48.84 -9.88
C GLN A 49 10.45 -48.70 -9.74
N ASP A 50 9.89 -49.15 -8.62
CA ASP A 50 8.45 -49.00 -8.34
C ASP A 50 8.05 -47.53 -8.17
N MET A 51 8.95 -46.70 -7.63
CA MET A 51 8.74 -45.26 -7.51
C MET A 51 8.77 -44.58 -8.89
N GLN A 52 9.74 -44.91 -9.74
CA GLN A 52 9.84 -44.37 -11.09
C GLN A 52 8.61 -44.73 -11.93
N THR A 53 8.13 -45.96 -11.81
CA THR A 53 6.94 -46.43 -12.53
C THR A 53 5.67 -45.70 -12.08
N ARG A 54 5.49 -45.49 -10.76
CA ARG A 54 4.37 -44.69 -10.22
C ARG A 54 4.42 -43.24 -10.68
N HIS A 55 5.60 -42.63 -10.65
CA HIS A 55 5.76 -41.25 -11.08
C HIS A 55 5.45 -41.07 -12.57
N GLN A 56 5.86 -42.04 -13.40
CA GLN A 56 5.54 -42.02 -14.82
C GLN A 56 4.04 -42.14 -15.08
N ALA A 57 3.34 -43.00 -14.34
CA ALA A 57 1.89 -43.14 -14.43
C ALA A 57 1.14 -41.86 -13.98
N GLU A 58 1.62 -41.18 -12.94
CA GLU A 58 1.06 -39.88 -12.49
C GLU A 58 1.25 -38.80 -13.56
N LEU A 59 2.43 -38.73 -14.20
CA LEU A 59 2.70 -37.78 -15.27
C LEU A 59 1.80 -38.01 -16.49
N ASP A 60 1.56 -39.27 -16.85
CA ASP A 60 0.70 -39.61 -17.98
C ASP A 60 -0.78 -39.30 -17.67
N ALA A 61 -1.22 -39.51 -16.42
CA ALA A 61 -2.54 -39.10 -15.95
C ALA A 61 -2.72 -37.58 -16.00
N LEU A 62 -1.72 -36.82 -15.55
CA LEU A 62 -1.76 -35.35 -15.57
C LEU A 62 -1.81 -34.80 -17.00
N LYS A 63 -1.01 -35.37 -17.91
CA LYS A 63 -1.03 -35.01 -19.34
C LYS A 63 -2.40 -35.24 -19.97
N LYS A 64 -3.06 -36.35 -19.62
CA LYS A 64 -4.41 -36.64 -20.10
C LYS A 64 -5.42 -35.61 -19.59
N GLN A 65 -5.33 -35.24 -18.31
CA GLN A 65 -6.21 -34.25 -17.70
C GLN A 65 -6.04 -32.84 -18.31
N ILE A 66 -4.79 -32.46 -18.62
CA ILE A 66 -4.49 -31.21 -19.34
C ILE A 66 -5.07 -31.24 -20.75
N ALA A 67 -4.95 -32.36 -21.48
CA ALA A 67 -5.53 -32.49 -22.81
C ALA A 67 -7.07 -32.38 -22.79
N GLU A 68 -7.73 -32.99 -21.79
CA GLU A 68 -9.18 -32.89 -21.59
C GLU A 68 -9.62 -31.45 -21.29
N GLN A 69 -8.89 -30.73 -20.44
CA GLN A 69 -9.14 -29.31 -20.16
C GLN A 69 -8.94 -28.44 -21.41
N GLN A 70 -7.95 -28.72 -22.24
CA GLN A 70 -7.70 -27.98 -23.48
C GLN A 70 -8.86 -28.16 -24.48
N THR A 71 -9.39 -29.38 -24.63
CA THR A 71 -10.59 -29.62 -25.44
C THR A 71 -11.85 -28.91 -24.93
N LEU A 72 -11.97 -28.72 -23.61
CA LEU A 72 -13.08 -27.96 -23.01
C LEU A 72 -12.93 -26.46 -23.29
N ILE A 73 -11.71 -25.92 -23.24
CA ILE A 73 -11.42 -24.53 -23.58
C ILE A 73 -11.71 -24.25 -25.06
N ASP A 74 -11.34 -25.18 -25.95
CA ASP A 74 -11.56 -25.00 -27.38
C ASP A 74 -13.04 -25.16 -27.79
N SER A 75 -13.86 -25.89 -27.02
CA SER A 75 -15.32 -25.98 -27.24
C SER A 75 -16.10 -24.75 -26.75
N LEU A 76 -15.48 -23.89 -25.93
CA LEU A 76 -16.08 -22.67 -25.39
C LEU A 76 -15.75 -21.40 -26.21
N LYS A 77 -14.95 -21.50 -27.28
CA LYS A 77 -14.67 -20.38 -28.18
C LYS A 77 -15.83 -20.13 -29.15
N PRO A 78 -16.44 -18.93 -29.20
CA PRO A 78 -17.45 -18.61 -30.20
C PRO A 78 -16.84 -18.52 -31.61
N ALA A 79 -17.56 -19.01 -32.62
CA ALA A 79 -17.15 -18.92 -34.02
C ALA A 79 -17.27 -17.47 -34.53
N THR A 80 -16.14 -16.87 -34.93
CA THR A 80 -16.07 -15.59 -35.64
C THR A 80 -16.59 -15.75 -37.09
N PRO A 81 -17.45 -14.86 -37.62
CA PRO A 81 -17.80 -14.88 -39.04
C PRO A 81 -16.62 -14.43 -39.90
N ALA A 82 -16.35 -15.18 -40.97
CA ALA A 82 -15.27 -14.94 -41.92
C ALA A 82 -15.45 -13.61 -42.69
N ALA A 83 -14.38 -12.83 -42.79
CA ALA A 83 -14.27 -11.64 -43.62
C ALA A 83 -14.13 -12.01 -45.10
N ALA A 84 -14.95 -11.40 -45.95
CA ALA A 84 -14.79 -11.43 -47.40
C ALA A 84 -13.67 -10.48 -47.84
N THR A 85 -12.81 -11.00 -48.71
CA THR A 85 -11.64 -10.37 -49.31
C THR A 85 -12.00 -9.19 -50.23
N ASN A 86 -11.23 -8.10 -50.16
CA ASN A 86 -10.91 -7.32 -51.36
C ASN A 86 -9.53 -6.64 -51.29
N LYS A 87 -8.71 -7.08 -52.25
CA LYS A 87 -7.52 -6.52 -52.93
C LYS A 87 -6.84 -5.26 -52.38
N ALA A 88 -5.53 -5.38 -52.19
CA ALA A 88 -4.58 -4.31 -51.88
C ALA A 88 -4.34 -3.35 -53.05
N ALA A 89 -4.23 -2.06 -52.73
CA ALA A 89 -3.54 -1.02 -53.49
C ALA A 89 -2.50 -0.36 -52.56
N THR A 90 -1.34 -0.01 -53.13
CA THR A 90 -0.15 0.59 -52.47
C THR A 90 -0.36 2.03 -51.98
N PRO A 91 0.51 2.54 -51.09
CA PRO A 91 0.15 3.50 -50.05
C PRO A 91 0.32 4.96 -50.46
N ASP A 92 -0.63 5.80 -50.05
CA ASP A 92 -0.43 7.24 -49.90
C ASP A 92 -0.57 7.62 -48.40
N PRO A 93 0.18 8.62 -47.92
CA PRO A 93 0.32 8.93 -46.51
C PRO A 93 -0.92 9.68 -46.00
N ALA A 94 -1.46 9.25 -44.86
CA ALA A 94 -2.60 9.91 -44.22
C ALA A 94 -2.54 9.70 -42.69
N PRO A 95 -3.31 10.46 -41.89
CA PRO A 95 -2.88 11.72 -41.31
C PRO A 95 -3.08 11.73 -39.78
N ALA A 96 -2.76 12.85 -39.14
CA ALA A 96 -3.06 13.12 -37.73
C ALA A 96 -4.54 12.85 -37.39
N PHE A 97 -4.77 12.25 -36.22
CA PHE A 97 -6.09 11.99 -35.67
C PHE A 97 -6.90 13.29 -35.49
N PRO A 98 -8.13 13.39 -36.02
CA PRO A 98 -9.02 14.53 -35.76
C PRO A 98 -9.84 14.30 -34.49
N THR A 99 -9.72 15.23 -33.54
CA THR A 99 -10.71 15.48 -32.50
C THR A 99 -11.79 16.39 -33.05
N THR A 100 -13.00 15.86 -33.30
CA THR A 100 -14.31 16.55 -33.19
C THR A 100 -15.38 15.65 -33.81
N ASP A 101 -16.40 15.27 -33.04
CA ASP A 101 -17.70 14.88 -33.57
C ASP A 101 -18.65 16.09 -33.49
N PRO A 102 -19.17 16.62 -34.62
CA PRO A 102 -20.15 17.67 -34.65
C PRO A 102 -21.56 17.07 -34.88
N SER A 103 -22.27 16.72 -33.81
CA SER A 103 -23.72 16.58 -33.88
C SER A 103 -24.40 16.75 -32.51
N LEU A 104 -25.10 17.89 -32.36
CA LEU A 104 -26.34 18.14 -31.62
C LEU A 104 -26.38 19.59 -31.10
N VAL A 105 -26.75 20.51 -32.01
CA VAL A 105 -27.37 21.80 -31.68
C VAL A 105 -28.59 21.94 -32.57
N PRO A 106 -29.71 22.50 -32.07
CA PRO A 106 -30.20 23.71 -32.72
C PRO A 106 -30.52 24.84 -31.72
N GLY A 107 -29.99 26.04 -32.01
CA GLY A 107 -30.56 27.32 -31.58
C GLY A 107 -31.81 27.66 -32.43
N ALA A 108 -32.59 28.71 -32.17
CA ALA A 108 -32.23 30.00 -31.61
C ALA A 108 -33.47 30.84 -31.20
N ALA A 109 -33.20 31.89 -30.42
CA ALA A 109 -33.77 33.25 -30.43
C ALA A 109 -35.25 33.52 -30.07
N GLY A 110 -35.45 34.41 -29.09
CA GLY A 110 -36.69 35.15 -28.85
C GLY A 110 -36.55 36.16 -27.69
N ALA A 111 -36.87 37.43 -27.96
CA ALA A 111 -36.56 38.62 -27.16
C ALA A 111 -37.44 38.87 -25.91
N LEU A 112 -36.90 39.64 -24.95
CA LEU A 112 -37.60 40.25 -23.79
C LEU A 112 -38.48 41.46 -24.21
N PRO A 113 -39.59 41.78 -23.50
CA PRO A 113 -39.62 42.99 -22.64
C PRO A 113 -40.60 42.88 -21.41
N PRO A 114 -41.00 43.95 -20.68
CA PRO A 114 -40.39 44.41 -19.42
C PRO A 114 -41.30 44.34 -18.16
N ALA A 115 -40.70 44.72 -17.03
CA ALA A 115 -41.14 44.58 -15.63
C ALA A 115 -42.47 45.24 -15.20
N LYS A 116 -43.12 44.64 -14.19
CA LYS A 116 -44.03 45.29 -13.23
C LYS A 116 -43.71 44.87 -11.79
N GLN A 117 -43.62 45.88 -10.93
CA GLN A 117 -43.44 45.81 -9.47
C GLN A 117 -44.69 45.27 -8.75
N ALA A 118 -44.48 44.50 -7.68
CA ALA A 118 -45.35 44.48 -6.50
C ALA A 118 -44.57 43.99 -5.27
N VAL A 119 -44.90 44.58 -4.12
CA VAL A 119 -44.22 44.57 -2.81
C VAL A 119 -44.87 43.55 -1.87
N ALA A 120 -44.08 42.74 -1.13
CA ALA A 120 -44.35 42.28 0.25
C ALA A 120 -43.18 41.43 0.82
N THR A 121 -42.93 41.56 2.13
CA THR A 121 -41.80 41.09 2.99
C THR A 121 -42.06 39.71 3.67
N PRO A 122 -41.16 39.19 4.54
CA PRO A 122 -39.90 38.50 4.25
C PRO A 122 -39.91 37.02 4.73
N GLU A 123 -39.51 36.08 3.89
CA GLU A 123 -39.17 34.71 4.33
C GLU A 123 -37.91 34.25 3.59
N ALA A 124 -36.88 33.91 4.37
CA ALA A 124 -35.52 33.69 3.88
C ALA A 124 -35.35 32.24 3.40
N ALA A 125 -35.35 32.06 2.08
CA ALA A 125 -34.84 30.86 1.42
C ALA A 125 -34.05 31.25 0.16
N ALA A 126 -32.84 30.68 0.09
CA ALA A 126 -32.08 30.31 -1.10
C ALA A 126 -31.90 31.35 -2.23
N ASN A 127 -30.72 31.97 -2.26
CA ASN A 127 -30.09 32.38 -3.52
C ASN A 127 -29.09 31.31 -3.95
N LEU A 128 -29.51 30.52 -4.94
CA LEU A 128 -28.66 29.67 -5.77
C LEU A 128 -27.97 30.55 -6.81
N ILE A 129 -26.64 30.57 -6.81
CA ILE A 129 -25.85 31.01 -7.97
C ILE A 129 -25.21 29.76 -8.57
N PRO A 130 -25.40 29.49 -9.87
CA PRO A 130 -24.71 28.41 -10.56
C PRO A 130 -23.36 28.94 -11.08
N THR A 131 -22.25 28.32 -10.67
CA THR A 131 -20.96 28.48 -11.34
C THR A 131 -20.28 27.13 -11.47
N THR A 132 -20.21 26.66 -12.70
CA THR A 132 -19.23 25.69 -13.20
C THR A 132 -17.84 26.33 -13.10
N ASP A 133 -17.08 25.95 -12.08
CA ASP A 133 -15.61 25.87 -12.04
C ASP A 133 -15.24 25.67 -10.56
N ALA A 134 -14.69 24.51 -10.23
CA ALA A 134 -14.19 24.23 -8.89
C ALA A 134 -12.89 23.44 -8.96
N THR A 135 -11.92 23.93 -9.74
CA THR A 135 -10.56 23.83 -9.25
C THR A 135 -10.31 24.91 -8.22
N VAL A 136 -10.03 24.37 -7.04
CA VAL A 136 -9.44 25.01 -5.90
C VAL A 136 -10.36 25.86 -5.01
N VAL A 137 -10.29 25.50 -3.73
CA VAL A 137 -10.93 26.07 -2.54
C VAL A 137 -12.31 25.50 -2.19
N ALA A 138 -12.31 24.52 -1.30
CA ALA A 138 -13.17 24.54 -0.12
C ALA A 138 -12.30 24.24 1.11
N SER A 139 -12.22 25.21 2.02
CA SER A 139 -11.65 25.07 3.35
C SER A 139 -12.67 24.39 4.26
N GLY A 140 -12.36 23.17 4.67
CA GLY A 140 -12.91 22.46 5.83
C GLY A 140 -11.79 21.57 6.37
N PRO A 141 -11.77 21.28 7.69
CA PRO A 141 -10.71 20.46 8.27
C PRO A 141 -10.76 19.05 7.69
N SER A 142 -9.57 18.46 7.62
CA SER A 142 -9.25 17.06 7.37
C SER A 142 -10.42 16.07 7.46
N ALA A 143 -10.49 15.19 6.48
CA ALA A 143 -11.43 14.09 6.38
C ALA A 143 -11.27 13.10 7.54
N GLY A 144 -11.90 13.45 8.67
CA GLY A 144 -12.64 12.47 9.41
C GLY A 144 -13.66 11.82 8.50
N LEU A 145 -13.84 10.52 8.64
CA LEU A 145 -14.81 9.70 7.93
C LEU A 145 -16.26 10.23 8.00
N LEU A 146 -16.58 11.22 7.18
CA LEU A 146 -17.93 11.72 6.92
C LEU A 146 -18.04 12.00 5.41
N PRO A 147 -19.02 11.43 4.69
CA PRO A 147 -19.29 11.85 3.33
C PRO A 147 -19.82 13.28 3.32
N SER A 148 -19.55 13.98 2.22
CA SER A 148 -20.10 15.27 1.85
C SER A 148 -21.58 15.41 2.24
N GLY A 149 -21.94 16.52 2.88
CA GLY A 149 -23.30 16.83 3.30
C GLY A 149 -24.30 16.70 2.15
N GLY A 150 -25.03 15.58 2.15
CA GLY A 150 -26.22 15.37 1.35
C GLY A 150 -27.41 16.10 1.97
N LEU A 151 -28.01 16.96 1.15
CA LEU A 151 -29.21 17.76 1.41
C LEU A 151 -30.30 16.97 2.15
N ILE A 152 -30.77 17.51 3.28
CA ILE A 152 -32.07 17.15 3.86
C ILE A 152 -33.13 17.78 2.95
N GLY A 153 -33.76 16.97 2.11
CA GLY A 153 -34.94 17.40 1.36
C GLY A 153 -35.20 16.59 0.10
N GLY A 154 -36.23 15.74 0.15
CA GLY A 154 -36.94 15.26 -1.03
C GLY A 154 -36.52 13.87 -1.51
N ALA A 155 -37.42 12.91 -1.31
CA ALA A 155 -37.40 11.62 -1.98
C ALA A 155 -37.34 11.78 -3.50
N ALA A 156 -36.16 11.56 -4.06
CA ALA A 156 -35.96 11.22 -5.46
C ALA A 156 -34.72 10.32 -5.52
N ALA A 157 -34.90 9.10 -6.02
CA ALA A 157 -33.82 8.13 -6.24
C ALA A 157 -32.70 8.77 -7.08
N LYS A 158 -31.61 9.19 -6.43
CA LYS A 158 -30.35 9.52 -7.08
C LYS A 158 -29.56 8.22 -7.17
N GLY A 159 -29.34 7.76 -8.40
CA GLY A 159 -28.90 6.40 -8.72
C GLY A 159 -27.61 5.97 -8.03
N SER A 160 -27.54 4.67 -7.74
CA SER A 160 -26.32 3.93 -7.38
C SER A 160 -25.34 3.94 -8.56
N TYR A 161 -24.68 5.07 -8.81
CA TYR A 161 -23.64 5.15 -9.83
C TYR A 161 -22.30 4.72 -9.22
N LEU A 162 -21.70 3.71 -9.86
CA LEU A 162 -20.32 3.32 -9.61
C LEU A 162 -19.42 4.40 -10.21
N ASN A 163 -18.65 5.07 -9.36
CA ASN A 163 -17.56 5.94 -9.79
C ASN A 163 -16.34 5.09 -10.09
N ILE A 164 -15.65 5.45 -11.16
CA ILE A 164 -14.39 4.84 -11.57
C ILE A 164 -13.39 5.96 -11.77
N SER A 165 -12.25 5.84 -11.12
CA SER A 165 -11.10 6.70 -11.38
C SER A 165 -9.84 5.87 -11.57
N PHE A 166 -8.92 6.44 -12.32
CA PHE A 166 -7.65 5.83 -12.67
C PHE A 166 -6.55 6.83 -12.36
N ASP A 167 -5.48 6.37 -11.73
CA ASP A 167 -4.26 7.13 -11.51
C ASP A 167 -3.06 6.31 -12.01
N ALA A 168 -2.07 6.96 -12.60
CA ALA A 168 -0.83 6.31 -12.96
C ALA A 168 0.35 7.23 -12.67
N MET A 169 1.30 6.71 -11.89
CA MET A 169 2.57 7.33 -11.57
C MET A 169 3.71 6.52 -12.20
N VAL A 170 4.49 7.20 -13.03
CA VAL A 170 5.72 6.65 -13.62
C VAL A 170 6.89 7.55 -13.27
N ALA A 171 8.06 6.97 -13.05
CA ALA A 171 9.25 7.73 -12.66
C ALA A 171 10.50 7.28 -13.40
N GLY A 172 11.31 8.24 -13.83
CA GLY A 172 12.71 8.04 -14.16
C GLY A 172 13.57 8.23 -12.90
N ALA A 173 14.48 7.32 -12.62
CA ALA A 173 15.34 7.34 -11.44
C ALA A 173 16.82 7.19 -11.78
N ALA A 174 17.65 8.00 -11.15
CA ALA A 174 19.10 7.86 -11.14
C ALA A 174 19.59 7.83 -9.69
N SER A 175 20.60 7.01 -9.38
CA SER A 175 21.14 6.92 -8.02
C SER A 175 22.63 6.56 -8.04
N THR A 176 23.37 6.91 -7.00
CA THR A 176 24.75 6.43 -6.77
C THR A 176 24.79 4.97 -6.31
N ASP A 177 23.71 4.49 -5.67
CA ASP A 177 23.54 3.08 -5.34
C ASP A 177 22.94 2.32 -6.55
N PRO A 178 23.55 1.22 -7.03
CA PRO A 178 22.96 0.41 -8.08
C PRO A 178 21.70 -0.33 -7.64
N LYS A 179 21.53 -0.58 -6.34
CA LYS A 179 20.39 -1.24 -5.71
C LYS A 179 19.55 -0.20 -4.97
N LEU A 180 18.83 0.61 -5.73
CA LEU A 180 17.95 1.65 -5.20
C LEU A 180 16.91 1.09 -4.21
N SER A 181 16.49 -0.17 -4.39
CA SER A 181 15.63 -0.90 -3.45
C SER A 181 16.21 -1.16 -2.06
N SER A 182 17.48 -0.86 -1.84
CA SER A 182 18.09 -0.89 -0.49
C SER A 182 18.02 0.46 0.22
N LEU A 183 17.66 1.53 -0.51
CA LEU A 183 17.50 2.89 0.00
C LEU A 183 16.03 3.21 0.20
N GLU A 184 15.21 2.97 -0.82
CA GLU A 184 13.77 3.23 -0.77
C GLU A 184 13.03 2.26 0.15
N VAL A 185 11.93 2.72 0.74
CA VAL A 185 11.26 2.00 1.83
C VAL A 185 9.80 1.68 1.55
N GLY A 186 9.15 2.44 0.66
CA GLY A 186 7.81 2.21 0.18
C GLY A 186 7.78 1.30 -1.04
N ASP A 187 6.77 0.45 -1.16
CA ASP A 187 6.63 -0.49 -2.27
C ASP A 187 6.45 0.23 -3.63
N HIS A 188 5.80 1.40 -3.59
CA HIS A 188 5.54 2.28 -4.75
C HIS A 188 6.68 3.24 -5.08
N ASP A 189 7.70 3.34 -4.23
CA ASP A 189 8.87 4.19 -4.49
C ASP A 189 9.60 3.70 -5.76
N PRO A 190 10.40 4.54 -6.43
CA PRO A 190 11.29 4.06 -7.50
C PRO A 190 12.34 3.08 -6.95
N GLN A 191 12.26 1.79 -7.27
CA GLN A 191 13.13 0.75 -6.68
C GLN A 191 14.33 0.36 -7.55
N GLN A 192 14.48 0.94 -8.74
CA GLN A 192 15.62 0.71 -9.65
C GLN A 192 16.02 1.98 -10.43
N ARG A 193 17.25 2.03 -10.92
CA ARG A 193 17.67 3.06 -11.89
C ARG A 193 16.92 2.87 -13.22
N GLY A 194 16.73 3.96 -13.97
CA GLY A 194 15.95 3.95 -15.19
C GLY A 194 14.47 4.17 -14.91
N PHE A 195 13.59 3.52 -15.67
CA PHE A 195 12.15 3.74 -15.58
C PHE A 195 11.49 2.79 -14.58
N ASN A 196 10.53 3.33 -13.83
CA ASN A 196 9.72 2.65 -12.82
C ASN A 196 8.25 2.96 -13.10
N ALA A 197 7.39 1.95 -13.00
CA ALA A 197 5.94 2.07 -13.05
C ALA A 197 5.37 1.20 -11.93
N ARG A 198 5.41 1.75 -10.72
CA ARG A 198 5.09 1.01 -9.48
C ARG A 198 3.77 1.44 -8.84
N ASN A 199 3.06 2.37 -9.47
CA ASN A 199 1.76 2.77 -9.02
C ASN A 199 0.85 3.10 -10.21
N VAL A 200 -0.01 2.15 -10.56
CA VAL A 200 -1.11 2.35 -11.49
C VAL A 200 -2.36 1.88 -10.77
N GLU A 201 -3.19 2.81 -10.35
CA GLU A 201 -4.33 2.55 -9.48
C GLU A 201 -5.65 2.62 -10.27
N LEU A 202 -6.55 1.69 -9.95
CA LEU A 202 -7.95 1.74 -10.32
C LEU A 202 -8.78 1.82 -9.04
N ALA A 203 -9.44 2.95 -8.85
CA ALA A 203 -10.32 3.17 -7.73
C ALA A 203 -11.79 3.07 -8.16
N LEU A 204 -12.57 2.38 -7.34
CA LEU A 204 -13.99 2.14 -7.50
C LEU A 204 -14.70 2.58 -6.23
N ASP A 205 -15.67 3.47 -6.33
CA ASP A 205 -16.45 3.91 -5.19
C ASP A 205 -17.92 4.12 -5.53
N GLY A 206 -18.79 4.06 -4.52
CA GLY A 206 -20.19 4.40 -4.71
C GLY A 206 -21.08 4.00 -3.54
N ALA A 207 -22.30 4.53 -3.56
CA ALA A 207 -23.35 4.12 -2.62
C ALA A 207 -23.80 2.69 -2.96
N VAL A 208 -23.76 1.81 -1.96
CA VAL A 208 -24.37 0.47 -2.04
C VAL A 208 -25.87 0.62 -1.84
N ASP A 209 -26.25 1.36 -0.79
CA ASP A 209 -27.63 1.68 -0.43
C ASP A 209 -27.64 2.99 0.41
N PRO A 210 -28.78 3.45 0.96
CA PRO A 210 -28.82 4.68 1.77
C PRO A 210 -27.95 4.67 3.04
N PHE A 211 -27.56 3.49 3.53
CA PHE A 211 -26.85 3.28 4.78
C PHE A 211 -25.38 2.92 4.60
N PHE A 212 -24.99 2.42 3.41
CA PHE A 212 -23.63 1.95 3.14
C PHE A 212 -23.06 2.49 1.84
N GLU A 213 -21.77 2.79 1.87
CA GLU A 213 -20.94 3.03 0.69
C GLU A 213 -19.80 2.01 0.63
N GLY A 214 -19.35 1.71 -0.59
CA GLY A 214 -18.23 0.81 -0.87
C GLY A 214 -17.07 1.57 -1.49
N PHE A 215 -15.86 1.09 -1.22
CA PHE A 215 -14.63 1.57 -1.84
C PHE A 215 -13.72 0.39 -2.12
N ALA A 216 -13.08 0.39 -3.29
CA ALA A 216 -11.98 -0.51 -3.61
C ALA A 216 -10.87 0.23 -4.37
N ASN A 217 -9.62 -0.05 -4.01
CA ASN A 217 -8.43 0.39 -4.73
C ASN A 217 -7.61 -0.81 -5.17
N ILE A 218 -7.41 -0.93 -6.48
CA ILE A 218 -6.61 -2.00 -7.08
C ILE A 218 -5.39 -1.36 -7.71
N VAL A 219 -4.21 -1.77 -7.27
CA VAL A 219 -2.95 -1.29 -7.81
C VAL A 219 -2.31 -2.33 -8.71
N PHE A 220 -1.76 -1.85 -9.83
CA PHE A 220 -0.92 -2.59 -10.75
C PHE A 220 0.49 -2.01 -10.66
N LYS A 221 1.47 -2.88 -10.44
CA LYS A 221 2.88 -2.49 -10.32
C LYS A 221 3.78 -3.40 -11.15
N LEU A 222 4.82 -2.81 -11.74
CA LEU A 222 5.91 -3.55 -12.38
C LEU A 222 7.07 -3.67 -11.39
N ASP A 223 7.49 -4.92 -11.14
CA ASP A 223 8.70 -5.17 -10.38
C ASP A 223 9.97 -4.81 -11.18
N ASN A 224 11.14 -4.99 -10.57
CA ASN A 224 12.42 -4.69 -11.22
C ASN A 224 12.76 -5.62 -12.41
N HIS A 225 11.95 -6.64 -12.67
CA HIS A 225 12.05 -7.56 -13.80
C HIS A 225 10.91 -7.35 -14.82
N ASN A 226 10.13 -6.27 -14.68
CA ASN A 226 8.94 -5.97 -15.48
C ASN A 226 7.83 -7.02 -15.37
N GLN A 227 7.79 -7.78 -14.27
CA GLN A 227 6.66 -8.63 -13.95
C GLN A 227 5.55 -7.80 -13.32
N THR A 228 4.33 -7.96 -13.84
CA THR A 228 3.16 -7.31 -13.28
C THR A 228 2.73 -8.01 -12.00
N GLN A 229 2.57 -7.23 -10.95
CA GLN A 229 1.89 -7.62 -9.72
C GLN A 229 0.60 -6.80 -9.62
N VAL A 230 -0.46 -7.45 -9.13
CA VAL A 230 -1.76 -6.81 -8.93
C VAL A 230 -2.13 -7.01 -7.48
N GLU A 231 -2.45 -5.93 -6.80
CA GLU A 231 -2.86 -5.98 -5.41
C GLU A 231 -4.18 -5.25 -5.20
N VAL A 232 -5.00 -5.84 -4.34
CA VAL A 232 -6.09 -5.10 -3.71
C VAL A 232 -5.47 -4.43 -2.50
N GLU A 233 -5.43 -3.10 -2.48
CA GLU A 233 -4.91 -2.34 -1.35
C GLU A 233 -6.01 -2.12 -0.33
N GLU A 234 -7.14 -1.61 -0.81
CA GLU A 234 -8.37 -1.42 -0.06
C GLU A 234 -9.54 -2.07 -0.77
N ALA A 235 -10.44 -2.66 0.01
CA ALA A 235 -11.75 -3.15 -0.41
C ALA A 235 -12.62 -3.23 0.84
N PHE A 236 -13.43 -2.20 1.08
CA PHE A 236 -14.23 -2.08 2.29
C PHE A 236 -15.62 -1.50 2.03
N GLY A 237 -16.53 -1.79 2.95
CA GLY A 237 -17.79 -1.07 3.11
C GLY A 237 -17.74 -0.19 4.35
N GLN A 238 -18.39 0.97 4.30
CA GLN A 238 -18.57 1.83 5.47
C GLN A 238 -19.99 2.37 5.56
N THR A 239 -20.45 2.60 6.79
CA THR A 239 -21.75 3.21 7.03
C THR A 239 -21.72 4.68 6.65
N THR A 240 -22.76 5.17 5.99
CA THR A 240 -22.89 6.59 5.60
C THR A 240 -23.29 7.46 6.79
N THR A 241 -24.17 6.95 7.67
CA THR A 241 -24.60 7.63 8.89
C THR A 241 -24.94 6.62 9.99
N LEU A 242 -24.37 6.78 11.18
CA LEU A 242 -24.90 6.21 12.42
C LEU A 242 -25.22 7.34 13.42
N PRO A 243 -26.13 7.11 14.37
CA PRO A 243 -26.40 8.08 15.43
C PRO A 243 -25.14 8.46 16.22
N TYR A 244 -25.17 9.63 16.86
CA TYR A 244 -24.13 10.12 17.77
C TYR A 244 -22.75 10.39 17.14
N GLY A 245 -22.70 10.59 15.82
CA GLY A 245 -21.43 10.84 15.11
C GLY A 245 -20.56 9.60 14.96
N LEU A 246 -21.18 8.41 15.02
CA LEU A 246 -20.49 7.14 14.84
C LEU A 246 -20.37 6.78 13.34
N GLN A 247 -19.33 6.03 13.01
CA GLN A 247 -19.18 5.39 11.72
C GLN A 247 -18.49 4.03 11.87
N MET A 248 -18.96 3.02 11.15
CA MET A 248 -18.32 1.72 11.06
C MET A 248 -17.76 1.48 9.66
N LYS A 249 -16.56 0.90 9.59
CA LYS A 249 -15.90 0.43 8.36
C LYS A 249 -15.50 -1.02 8.54
N ALA A 250 -15.68 -1.86 7.52
CA ALA A 250 -15.24 -3.26 7.54
C ALA A 250 -14.76 -3.71 6.16
N GLY A 251 -13.71 -4.53 6.13
CA GLY A 251 -13.05 -5.00 4.90
C GLY A 251 -11.54 -4.87 5.01
N GLN A 252 -10.85 -4.78 3.87
CA GLN A 252 -9.43 -4.47 3.83
C GLN A 252 -9.25 -2.96 3.67
N PHE A 253 -8.47 -2.35 4.55
CA PHE A 253 -8.23 -0.90 4.53
C PHE A 253 -6.91 -0.54 5.20
N PHE A 254 -6.39 0.65 4.86
CA PHE A 254 -5.26 1.23 5.58
C PHE A 254 -5.63 1.55 7.02
N THR A 255 -4.78 1.11 7.95
CA THR A 255 -4.92 1.43 9.36
C THR A 255 -4.81 2.94 9.55
N GLN A 256 -5.74 3.51 10.32
CA GLN A 256 -5.71 4.92 10.73
C GLN A 256 -4.62 5.15 11.79
N PHE A 257 -3.36 5.12 11.36
CA PHE A 257 -2.17 5.36 12.19
C PHE A 257 -1.34 6.48 11.58
N GLY A 258 -1.10 7.55 12.33
CA GLY A 258 -0.50 8.75 11.76
C GLY A 258 -1.37 9.37 10.66
N ARG A 259 -0.83 10.35 9.95
CA ARG A 259 -1.55 11.07 8.89
C ARG A 259 -1.25 10.51 7.51
N ILE A 260 -0.02 10.05 7.28
CA ILE A 260 0.43 9.61 5.96
C ILE A 260 0.07 8.16 5.64
N ASN A 261 -0.03 7.26 6.63
CA ASN A 261 -0.34 5.85 6.39
C ASN A 261 -1.67 5.60 5.62
N PRO A 262 -2.78 6.31 5.90
CA PRO A 262 -4.04 6.10 5.17
C PRO A 262 -4.11 6.85 3.83
N ILE A 263 -3.00 7.39 3.32
CA ILE A 263 -2.94 8.15 2.07
C ILE A 263 -2.20 7.32 1.02
N HIS A 264 -2.86 7.04 -0.10
CA HIS A 264 -2.21 6.39 -1.26
C HIS A 264 -1.14 7.29 -1.89
N PRO A 265 -0.14 6.71 -2.59
CA PRO A 265 1.02 7.45 -3.11
C PRO A 265 0.70 8.67 -3.97
N HIS A 266 -0.38 8.64 -4.76
CA HIS A 266 -0.81 9.77 -5.60
C HIS A 266 -1.11 11.04 -4.77
N GLY A 267 -1.50 10.87 -3.49
CA GLY A 267 -1.74 11.93 -2.53
C GLY A 267 -0.50 12.46 -1.81
N TRP A 268 0.68 11.86 -2.00
CA TRP A 268 1.90 12.26 -1.30
C TRP A 268 2.54 13.54 -1.89
N ASP A 269 3.22 14.26 -1.00
CA ASP A 269 3.96 15.49 -1.36
C ASP A 269 5.36 15.20 -1.93
N PHE A 270 5.84 13.98 -1.77
CA PHE A 270 7.14 13.50 -2.27
C PHE A 270 6.93 12.25 -3.12
N VAL A 271 7.91 11.89 -3.94
CA VAL A 271 7.90 10.70 -4.82
C VAL A 271 7.95 9.40 -4.00
N ASP A 272 8.52 9.45 -2.80
CA ASP A 272 8.82 8.31 -1.95
C ASP A 272 8.22 8.43 -0.55
N ALA A 273 8.05 7.29 0.12
CA ALA A 273 7.59 7.23 1.50
C ALA A 273 8.64 7.77 2.51
N PRO A 274 8.23 8.43 3.62
CA PRO A 274 9.12 8.77 4.71
C PRO A 274 9.74 7.52 5.37
N LEU A 275 10.98 7.64 5.85
CA LEU A 275 11.75 6.49 6.35
C LEU A 275 11.06 5.78 7.53
N VAL A 276 10.51 6.55 8.47
CA VAL A 276 9.85 5.99 9.67
C VAL A 276 8.56 5.24 9.32
N GLN A 277 7.82 5.69 8.29
CA GLN A 277 6.61 5.00 7.84
C GLN A 277 6.99 3.66 7.21
N GLY A 278 7.89 3.65 6.22
CA GLY A 278 8.20 2.43 5.47
C GLY A 278 8.92 1.37 6.33
N LEU A 279 9.70 1.79 7.32
CA LEU A 279 10.48 0.86 8.17
C LEU A 279 9.77 0.39 9.44
N LEU A 280 8.69 1.06 9.86
CA LEU A 280 7.90 0.65 11.03
C LEU A 280 6.51 0.13 10.66
N LEU A 281 5.84 0.75 9.69
CA LEU A 281 4.51 0.34 9.24
C LEU A 281 4.57 -0.59 8.02
N GLY A 282 5.69 -0.54 7.28
CA GLY A 282 5.99 -1.43 6.16
C GLY A 282 5.94 -0.73 4.81
N PRO A 283 6.48 -1.36 3.75
CA PRO A 283 6.53 -0.76 2.41
C PRO A 283 5.16 -0.43 1.83
N ASP A 284 4.15 -1.24 2.13
CA ASP A 284 2.77 -1.05 1.68
C ASP A 284 1.93 -0.24 2.67
N GLY A 285 2.54 0.34 3.70
CA GLY A 285 1.84 0.88 4.88
C GLY A 285 1.17 -0.21 5.73
N LEU A 286 0.81 0.15 6.96
CA LEU A 286 0.07 -0.76 7.82
C LEU A 286 -1.37 -0.84 7.33
N ARG A 287 -1.76 -2.01 6.81
CA ARG A 287 -3.11 -2.29 6.33
C ARG A 287 -3.47 -3.75 6.54
N GLY A 288 -4.77 -4.03 6.58
CA GLY A 288 -5.24 -5.40 6.76
C GLY A 288 -6.76 -5.51 6.78
N VAL A 289 -7.23 -6.75 6.74
CA VAL A 289 -8.66 -7.08 6.84
C VAL A 289 -9.11 -6.93 8.29
N GLY A 290 -10.21 -6.22 8.51
CA GLY A 290 -10.74 -6.02 9.85
C GLY A 290 -12.00 -5.17 9.90
N ALA A 291 -12.23 -4.57 11.06
CA ALA A 291 -13.30 -3.62 11.31
C ALA A 291 -12.78 -2.41 12.09
N GLN A 292 -13.40 -1.26 11.88
CA GLN A 292 -13.08 -0.01 12.52
C GLN A 292 -14.36 0.69 12.97
N LEU A 293 -14.30 1.27 14.17
CA LEU A 293 -15.29 2.22 14.67
C LEU A 293 -14.65 3.59 14.79
N ALA A 294 -15.32 4.61 14.25
CA ALA A 294 -14.94 6.00 14.42
C ALA A 294 -16.07 6.78 15.12
N TRP A 295 -15.70 7.74 15.95
CA TRP A 295 -16.62 8.59 16.71
C TRP A 295 -16.17 10.04 16.62
N VAL A 296 -16.96 10.87 15.94
CA VAL A 296 -16.79 12.33 15.98
C VAL A 296 -17.34 12.84 17.30
N ILE A 297 -16.45 13.38 18.13
CA ILE A 297 -16.76 13.80 19.49
C ILE A 297 -17.51 15.14 19.42
N PRO A 298 -18.65 15.32 20.11
CA PRO A 298 -19.45 16.54 20.06
C PRO A 298 -18.81 17.69 20.85
N LEU A 299 -17.68 18.20 20.35
CA LEU A 299 -16.91 19.31 20.89
C LEU A 299 -17.07 20.57 20.01
N PRO A 300 -16.77 21.78 20.52
CA PRO A 300 -16.84 23.01 19.73
C PRO A 300 -15.72 23.14 18.67
N PHE A 301 -14.84 22.15 18.59
CA PHE A 301 -13.82 21.96 17.56
C PHE A 301 -13.88 20.52 17.07
N TYR A 302 -13.32 20.25 15.89
CA TYR A 302 -13.31 18.89 15.35
C TYR A 302 -12.39 17.99 16.18
N ALA A 303 -12.93 16.87 16.64
CA ALA A 303 -12.16 15.79 17.24
C ALA A 303 -12.79 14.44 16.90
N GLN A 304 -11.96 13.44 16.66
CA GLN A 304 -12.40 12.09 16.32
C GLN A 304 -11.57 11.05 17.06
N ALA A 305 -12.27 10.08 17.67
CA ALA A 305 -11.68 8.87 18.20
C ALA A 305 -11.93 7.71 17.23
N ILE A 306 -10.92 6.90 16.96
CA ILE A 306 -10.98 5.77 16.05
C ILE A 306 -10.39 4.56 16.76
N VAL A 307 -11.00 3.39 16.59
CA VAL A 307 -10.41 2.11 16.98
C VAL A 307 -10.60 1.10 15.85
N ALA A 308 -9.50 0.50 15.41
CA ALA A 308 -9.51 -0.59 14.44
C ALA A 308 -9.05 -1.91 15.08
N LEU A 309 -9.66 -3.00 14.64
CA LEU A 309 -9.25 -4.38 14.91
C LEU A 309 -8.97 -5.03 13.56
N GLN A 310 -7.71 -5.33 13.27
CA GLN A 310 -7.30 -5.87 11.97
C GLN A 310 -6.44 -7.13 12.14
N ASN A 311 -6.51 -8.04 11.18
CA ASN A 311 -5.56 -9.14 11.10
C ASN A 311 -4.15 -8.59 10.93
N GLY A 312 -3.21 -9.05 11.75
CA GLY A 312 -1.81 -8.67 11.65
C GLY A 312 -0.99 -9.54 10.68
N GLN A 313 -1.61 -10.54 10.04
CA GLN A 313 -0.94 -11.56 9.23
C GLN A 313 -0.65 -11.05 7.81
N GLY A 314 0.56 -11.37 7.31
CA GLY A 314 1.00 -11.08 5.96
C GLY A 314 1.97 -9.91 5.88
N GLY A 315 2.44 -9.59 4.67
CA GLY A 315 3.44 -8.53 4.43
C GLY A 315 2.96 -7.14 4.86
N THR A 316 1.65 -6.88 4.75
CA THR A 316 1.03 -5.60 5.13
C THR A 316 0.85 -5.42 6.64
N GLY A 317 0.98 -6.51 7.41
CA GLY A 317 1.14 -6.49 8.86
C GLY A 317 2.61 -6.42 9.27
N TYR A 318 3.38 -5.53 8.61
CA TYR A 318 4.84 -5.62 8.50
C TYR A 318 5.60 -5.82 9.82
N SER A 319 5.27 -5.06 10.88
CA SER A 319 5.89 -5.21 12.21
C SER A 319 5.18 -6.22 13.12
N PHE A 320 4.12 -6.86 12.67
CA PHE A 320 3.29 -7.80 13.42
C PHE A 320 3.53 -9.21 12.91
N ARG A 321 2.51 -9.85 12.32
CA ARG A 321 2.56 -11.26 11.91
C ARG A 321 3.02 -11.40 10.46
N ASN A 322 4.16 -10.77 10.19
CA ASN A 322 4.82 -10.80 8.90
C ASN A 322 5.65 -12.09 8.78
N PRO A 323 5.37 -12.97 7.79
CA PRO A 323 6.16 -14.19 7.57
C PRO A 323 7.58 -13.88 7.03
N GLY A 324 7.80 -12.67 6.55
CA GLY A 324 9.03 -12.22 5.91
C GLY A 324 9.45 -13.08 4.72
N ASP A 325 10.69 -12.93 4.30
CA ASP A 325 11.22 -13.64 3.14
C ASP A 325 11.63 -15.05 3.56
N SER A 326 11.06 -16.06 2.88
CA SER A 326 11.36 -17.48 3.11
C SER A 326 11.13 -17.94 4.57
N GLY A 327 10.16 -17.34 5.27
CA GLY A 327 9.81 -17.69 6.65
C GLY A 327 10.75 -17.07 7.69
N THR A 328 11.38 -15.94 7.36
CA THR A 328 12.24 -15.20 8.29
C THR A 328 11.99 -13.70 8.23
N PHE A 329 11.96 -13.06 9.40
CA PHE A 329 11.82 -11.60 9.54
C PHE A 329 12.90 -11.05 10.47
N PHE A 330 13.70 -10.07 10.01
CA PHE A 330 14.93 -9.63 10.67
C PHE A 330 15.87 -10.79 11.08
N GLN A 331 15.94 -11.83 10.24
CA GLN A 331 16.69 -13.08 10.49
C GLN A 331 16.22 -13.86 11.71
N ARG A 332 14.93 -13.77 12.02
CA ARG A 332 14.25 -14.64 12.99
C ARG A 332 13.32 -15.58 12.26
N PRO A 333 13.32 -16.89 12.56
CA PRO A 333 12.31 -17.79 12.07
C PRO A 333 10.92 -17.28 12.44
N THR A 334 10.02 -17.22 11.48
CA THR A 334 8.63 -16.87 11.73
C THR A 334 7.80 -18.12 11.96
N ILE A 335 6.89 -18.08 12.92
CA ILE A 335 5.93 -19.15 13.19
C ILE A 335 4.55 -18.78 12.65
N ASP A 336 3.82 -19.78 12.16
CA ASP A 336 2.42 -19.58 11.81
C ASP A 336 1.55 -19.66 13.07
N ARG A 337 1.19 -18.50 13.62
CA ARG A 337 0.29 -18.41 14.79
C ARG A 337 -1.16 -18.54 14.32
N GLN A 338 -1.99 -19.26 15.06
CA GLN A 338 -3.43 -19.20 14.78
C GLN A 338 -4.03 -17.93 15.39
N THR A 339 -5.08 -17.41 14.75
CA THR A 339 -5.87 -16.30 15.30
C THR A 339 -7.02 -16.93 16.09
N ASP A 340 -6.88 -17.01 17.41
CA ASP A 340 -7.86 -17.68 18.28
C ASP A 340 -8.82 -16.69 18.96
N GLY A 341 -8.42 -15.41 19.05
CA GLY A 341 -9.28 -14.35 19.60
C GLY A 341 -8.81 -12.93 19.30
N ILE A 342 -9.49 -11.96 19.91
CA ILE A 342 -9.22 -10.52 19.71
C ILE A 342 -7.79 -10.12 20.10
N THR A 343 -7.16 -10.86 21.00
CA THR A 343 -5.77 -10.63 21.44
C THR A 343 -4.74 -10.99 20.38
N ASP A 344 -5.13 -11.75 19.35
CA ASP A 344 -4.26 -12.12 18.23
C ASP A 344 -4.40 -11.16 17.04
N LEU A 345 -5.26 -10.14 17.16
CA LEU A 345 -5.42 -9.06 16.19
C LEU A 345 -4.48 -7.89 16.51
N VAL A 346 -4.32 -7.00 15.54
CA VAL A 346 -3.74 -5.67 15.73
C VAL A 346 -4.85 -4.73 16.15
N ILE A 347 -4.72 -4.16 17.35
CA ILE A 347 -5.61 -3.15 17.91
C ILE A 347 -4.97 -1.79 17.68
N THR A 348 -5.68 -0.91 16.97
CA THR A 348 -5.17 0.42 16.62
C THR A 348 -6.12 1.51 17.08
N PRO A 349 -5.94 2.09 18.28
CA PRO A 349 -6.61 3.32 18.66
C PRO A 349 -5.91 4.54 18.05
N ARG A 350 -6.71 5.52 17.61
CA ARG A 350 -6.27 6.85 17.21
C ARG A 350 -7.20 7.91 17.79
N LEU A 351 -6.62 9.03 18.21
CA LEU A 351 -7.35 10.23 18.55
C LEU A 351 -6.74 11.37 17.75
N GLU A 352 -7.59 12.15 17.11
CA GLU A 352 -7.17 13.35 16.38
C GLU A 352 -8.10 14.52 16.65
N ALA A 353 -7.56 15.72 16.50
CA ALA A 353 -8.30 16.95 16.61
C ALA A 353 -7.73 18.01 15.68
N SER A 354 -8.59 18.92 15.23
CA SER A 354 -8.18 20.08 14.46
C SER A 354 -8.82 21.36 14.97
N VAL A 355 -8.06 22.44 14.84
CA VAL A 355 -8.45 23.78 15.28
C VAL A 355 -8.00 24.80 14.23
N ASP A 356 -8.87 25.75 13.93
CA ASP A 356 -8.50 26.93 13.16
C ASP A 356 -7.84 27.94 14.09
N LEU A 357 -6.55 28.17 13.89
CA LEU A 357 -5.78 29.16 14.65
C LEU A 357 -6.17 30.59 14.26
N THR A 358 -6.50 30.77 12.98
CA THR A 358 -7.02 32.01 12.38
C THR A 358 -7.94 31.63 11.21
N SER A 359 -8.56 32.61 10.54
CA SER A 359 -9.33 32.38 9.30
C SER A 359 -8.50 31.84 8.12
N THR A 360 -7.18 31.78 8.24
CA THR A 360 -6.25 31.37 7.16
C THR A 360 -5.30 30.25 7.58
N GLN A 361 -5.42 29.76 8.82
CA GLN A 361 -4.47 28.82 9.41
C GLN A 361 -5.22 27.73 10.17
N THR A 362 -4.95 26.48 9.80
CA THR A 362 -5.54 25.29 10.46
C THR A 362 -4.40 24.42 10.99
N LEU A 363 -4.58 23.92 12.21
CA LEU A 363 -3.69 22.96 12.85
C LEU A 363 -4.48 21.68 13.13
N LEU A 364 -3.89 20.54 12.78
CA LEU A 364 -4.36 19.22 13.16
C LEU A 364 -3.25 18.51 13.93
N GLY A 365 -3.65 17.78 14.98
CA GLY A 365 -2.76 16.89 15.72
C GLY A 365 -3.42 15.54 15.95
N GLY A 366 -2.61 14.49 15.94
CA GLY A 366 -3.04 13.12 16.17
C GLY A 366 -2.09 12.35 17.09
N VAL A 367 -2.65 11.37 17.78
CA VAL A 367 -1.90 10.33 18.49
C VAL A 367 -2.45 8.97 18.07
N SER A 368 -1.59 7.99 17.89
CA SER A 368 -1.98 6.65 17.46
C SER A 368 -1.16 5.58 18.18
N ALA A 369 -1.74 4.40 18.36
CA ALA A 369 -1.01 3.21 18.77
C ALA A 369 -1.39 2.04 17.86
N ALA A 370 -0.50 1.06 17.69
CA ALA A 370 -0.79 -0.20 17.02
C ALA A 370 -0.17 -1.33 17.87
N LEU A 371 -1.01 -2.22 18.37
CA LEU A 371 -0.65 -3.21 19.39
C LEU A 371 -1.08 -4.59 18.93
N GLY A 372 -0.16 -5.55 18.90
CA GLY A 372 -0.50 -6.91 18.45
C GLY A 372 0.66 -7.88 18.56
N PRO A 373 0.40 -9.19 18.39
CA PRO A 373 1.45 -10.19 18.31
C PRO A 373 2.38 -9.99 17.10
N ASN A 374 3.59 -10.54 17.19
CA ASN A 374 4.42 -10.80 16.01
C ASN A 374 4.79 -12.28 15.92
N ASP A 375 5.22 -12.69 14.72
CA ASP A 375 5.45 -14.10 14.40
C ASP A 375 6.89 -14.55 14.65
N THR A 376 7.77 -13.72 15.22
CA THR A 376 9.17 -14.13 15.48
C THR A 376 9.32 -15.01 16.73
N GLY A 377 8.26 -15.19 17.52
CA GLY A 377 8.24 -16.09 18.67
C GLY A 377 6.83 -16.29 19.24
N TYR A 378 6.62 -17.41 19.96
CA TYR A 378 5.29 -17.83 20.44
C TYR A 378 4.58 -16.83 21.37
N ARG A 379 5.34 -15.94 22.02
CA ARG A 379 4.82 -14.93 22.95
C ARG A 379 5.25 -13.51 22.56
N SER A 380 5.87 -13.37 21.40
CA SER A 380 6.40 -12.08 20.95
C SER A 380 5.27 -11.15 20.54
N ALA A 381 5.42 -9.88 20.88
CA ALA A 381 4.51 -8.83 20.52
C ALA A 381 5.24 -7.57 20.03
N THR A 382 4.48 -6.76 19.30
CA THR A 382 4.89 -5.46 18.79
C THR A 382 3.96 -4.39 19.32
N GLN A 383 4.56 -3.27 19.70
CA GLN A 383 3.86 -2.06 20.11
C GLN A 383 4.46 -0.89 19.35
N ILE A 384 3.62 -0.15 18.64
CA ILE A 384 4.02 1.08 17.94
C ILE A 384 3.17 2.22 18.51
N TYR A 385 3.80 3.35 18.82
CA TYR A 385 3.14 4.58 19.25
C TYR A 385 3.59 5.71 18.33
N GLY A 386 2.65 6.56 17.93
CA GLY A 386 2.89 7.65 17.00
C GLY A 386 2.22 8.94 17.43
N VAL A 387 2.83 10.06 17.05
CA VAL A 387 2.27 11.40 17.13
C VAL A 387 2.43 12.07 15.77
N ASP A 388 1.41 12.82 15.35
CA ASP A 388 1.39 13.52 14.08
C ASP A 388 0.88 14.96 14.23
N LEU A 389 1.43 15.84 13.40
CA LEU A 389 1.07 17.25 13.32
C LEU A 389 0.92 17.65 11.85
N PHE A 390 -0.13 18.39 11.55
CA PHE A 390 -0.32 19.02 10.25
C PHE A 390 -0.74 20.48 10.43
N TYR A 391 0.02 21.38 9.83
CA TYR A 391 -0.29 22.79 9.74
C TYR A 391 -0.52 23.17 8.29
N LYS A 392 -1.57 23.96 8.05
CA LYS A 392 -1.87 24.52 6.74
C LYS A 392 -2.11 26.01 6.87
N TRP A 393 -1.42 26.78 6.04
CA TRP A 393 -1.70 28.19 5.81
C TRP A 393 -2.13 28.41 4.35
N LYS A 394 -3.16 29.24 4.17
CA LYS A 394 -3.60 29.71 2.86
C LYS A 394 -4.24 31.09 3.03
N PRO A 395 -3.83 32.13 2.27
CA PRO A 395 -4.39 33.45 2.42
C PRO A 395 -5.86 33.49 1.98
N ALA A 396 -6.60 34.48 2.48
CA ALA A 396 -8.05 34.59 2.25
C ALA A 396 -8.40 34.90 0.79
N ASP A 397 -7.49 35.53 0.07
CA ASP A 397 -7.59 35.93 -1.34
C ASP A 397 -6.84 34.95 -2.28
N ALA A 398 -6.58 33.72 -1.84
CA ALA A 398 -5.89 32.72 -2.64
C ALA A 398 -6.65 32.37 -3.93
N GLU A 399 -6.16 32.85 -5.07
CA GLU A 399 -6.73 32.57 -6.39
C GLU A 399 -6.32 31.18 -6.86
N GLY A 400 -7.31 30.35 -7.22
CA GLY A 400 -7.04 28.95 -7.53
C GLY A 400 -6.30 28.26 -6.37
N GLY A 401 -6.56 28.69 -5.13
CA GLY A 401 -5.96 28.20 -3.87
C GLY A 401 -4.44 28.22 -3.78
N TRP A 402 -3.79 29.07 -4.57
CA TRP A 402 -2.40 29.48 -4.38
C TRP A 402 -2.34 30.93 -3.89
N PRO A 403 -1.30 31.34 -3.15
CA PRO A 403 -0.24 30.50 -2.59
C PRO A 403 -0.71 29.71 -1.36
N TYR A 404 0.07 28.74 -0.90
CA TYR A 404 -0.18 28.02 0.35
C TYR A 404 1.11 27.50 0.99
N VAL A 405 1.03 27.17 2.28
CA VAL A 405 2.07 26.41 2.99
C VAL A 405 1.41 25.22 3.68
N LYS A 406 2.00 24.04 3.52
CA LYS A 406 1.71 22.85 4.31
C LYS A 406 2.95 22.48 5.11
N TRP A 407 2.78 22.13 6.38
CA TRP A 407 3.81 21.52 7.20
C TRP A 407 3.23 20.25 7.82
N GLN A 408 3.91 19.13 7.65
CA GLN A 408 3.53 17.84 8.24
C GLN A 408 4.72 17.25 8.99
N SER A 409 4.48 16.64 10.14
CA SER A 409 5.49 15.90 10.89
C SER A 409 4.87 14.69 11.58
N GLU A 410 5.58 13.58 11.57
CA GLU A 410 5.21 12.41 12.37
C GLU A 410 6.44 11.83 13.04
N ALA A 411 6.26 11.41 14.29
CA ALA A 411 7.26 10.68 15.05
C ALA A 411 6.64 9.38 15.56
N MET A 412 7.42 8.31 15.51
CA MET A 412 6.98 6.98 15.93
C MET A 412 8.04 6.29 16.76
N VAL A 413 7.61 5.48 17.71
CA VAL A 413 8.45 4.58 18.49
C VAL A 413 7.89 3.17 18.38
N ARG A 414 8.76 2.17 18.21
CA ARG A 414 8.41 0.75 18.14
C ARG A 414 9.16 -0.02 19.22
N ARG A 415 8.40 -0.76 20.04
CA ARG A 415 8.92 -1.88 20.82
C ARG A 415 8.59 -3.18 20.08
N PHE A 416 9.60 -3.86 19.57
CA PHE A 416 9.47 -5.14 18.86
C PHE A 416 10.20 -6.23 19.66
N GLU A 417 9.45 -7.19 20.20
CA GLU A 417 10.03 -8.38 20.80
C GLU A 417 10.44 -9.34 19.70
N ALA A 418 11.74 -9.44 19.43
CA ALA A 418 12.30 -10.32 18.43
C ALA A 418 12.63 -11.66 19.09
N GLY A 419 12.10 -12.75 18.53
CA GLY A 419 12.46 -14.09 18.99
C GLY A 419 13.88 -14.49 18.62
N GLN A 420 14.13 -15.80 18.59
CA GLN A 420 15.48 -16.33 18.47
C GLN A 420 16.08 -16.09 17.08
N GLY A 421 17.39 -15.80 17.03
CA GLY A 421 18.14 -15.71 15.78
C GLY A 421 18.19 -17.04 15.03
N LEU A 422 18.51 -17.01 13.73
CA LEU A 422 18.80 -18.22 12.95
C LEU A 422 20.05 -18.97 13.43
N ASP A 423 20.97 -18.26 14.10
CA ASP A 423 22.20 -18.83 14.63
C ASP A 423 22.01 -19.43 16.03
N ASN A 424 22.19 -20.75 16.15
CA ASN A 424 22.12 -21.48 17.41
C ASN A 424 23.23 -21.09 18.41
N PHE A 425 24.28 -20.37 17.98
CA PHE A 425 25.30 -19.85 18.88
C PHE A 425 24.78 -18.72 19.78
N TYR A 426 23.71 -18.03 19.37
CA TYR A 426 23.09 -16.92 20.10
C TYR A 426 21.59 -17.13 20.28
N PRO A 427 21.17 -18.07 21.15
CA PRO A 427 19.76 -18.35 21.43
C PRO A 427 19.16 -17.31 22.38
N VAL A 428 19.45 -16.02 22.16
CA VAL A 428 18.89 -14.92 22.94
C VAL A 428 17.89 -14.14 22.09
N GLY A 429 16.65 -14.05 22.57
CA GLY A 429 15.66 -13.12 22.02
C GLY A 429 16.04 -11.67 22.38
N GLU A 430 15.78 -10.75 21.46
CA GLU A 430 16.09 -9.32 21.64
C GLU A 430 14.80 -8.52 21.75
N THR A 431 14.88 -7.32 22.33
CA THR A 431 13.81 -6.33 22.23
C THR A 431 14.36 -5.09 21.58
N PHE A 432 13.86 -4.80 20.38
CA PHE A 432 14.22 -3.59 19.65
C PHE A 432 13.34 -2.43 20.10
N ARG A 433 13.99 -1.31 20.40
CA ARG A 433 13.38 -0.01 20.70
C ARG A 433 13.78 0.97 19.61
N ASP A 434 13.08 0.87 18.49
CA ASP A 434 13.35 1.68 17.32
C ASP A 434 12.51 2.95 17.38
N TRP A 435 12.99 4.03 16.78
CA TRP A 435 12.22 5.26 16.69
C TRP A 435 12.64 6.08 15.48
N GLY A 436 11.72 6.88 14.97
CA GLY A 436 12.01 7.74 13.85
C GLY A 436 11.08 8.94 13.80
N VAL A 437 11.45 9.89 12.95
CA VAL A 437 10.69 11.11 12.71
C VAL A 437 10.88 11.52 11.25
N TYR A 438 9.84 12.10 10.67
CA TYR A 438 10.00 12.94 9.50
C TYR A 438 9.30 14.29 9.71
N SER A 439 9.80 15.31 9.03
CA SER A 439 9.16 16.61 8.95
C SER A 439 9.29 17.13 7.53
N GLN A 440 8.19 17.58 6.93
CA GLN A 440 8.15 18.12 5.59
C GLN A 440 7.40 19.44 5.51
N VAL A 441 7.89 20.35 4.68
CA VAL A 441 7.21 21.60 4.33
C VAL A 441 7.04 21.65 2.83
N LEU A 442 5.82 21.96 2.38
CA LEU A 442 5.50 22.23 0.98
C LEU A 442 5.02 23.67 0.85
N TRP A 443 5.70 24.45 0.03
CA TRP A 443 5.35 25.84 -0.26
C TRP A 443 4.87 25.95 -1.70
N GLY A 444 3.57 26.20 -1.85
CA GLY A 444 2.99 26.56 -3.13
C GLY A 444 3.12 28.04 -3.39
N PHE A 445 4.16 28.45 -4.09
CA PHE A 445 4.56 29.86 -4.21
C PHE A 445 3.96 30.57 -5.43
N TYR A 446 3.52 29.82 -6.43
CA TYR A 446 2.89 30.35 -7.65
C TYR A 446 1.85 29.34 -8.16
N LYS A 447 0.84 29.82 -8.91
CA LYS A 447 -0.23 28.95 -9.43
C LYS A 447 0.37 27.78 -10.22
N GLY A 448 0.11 26.57 -9.73
CA GLY A 448 0.62 25.32 -10.31
C GLY A 448 2.07 24.96 -9.98
N TRP A 449 2.75 25.67 -9.07
CA TRP A 449 4.14 25.39 -8.69
C TRP A 449 4.34 25.31 -7.18
N ALA A 450 4.87 24.18 -6.73
CA ALA A 450 5.22 23.94 -5.34
C ALA A 450 6.67 23.49 -5.18
N ALA A 451 7.32 23.93 -4.12
CA ALA A 451 8.63 23.43 -3.71
C ALA A 451 8.52 22.77 -2.33
N GLY A 452 9.17 21.62 -2.16
CA GLY A 452 9.15 20.85 -0.93
C GLY A 452 10.54 20.59 -0.36
N LEU A 453 10.59 20.47 0.96
CA LEU A 453 11.75 20.00 1.72
C LEU A 453 11.26 19.01 2.78
N ARG A 454 11.85 17.82 2.83
CA ARG A 454 11.62 16.80 3.87
C ARG A 454 12.94 16.39 4.51
N GLY A 455 12.92 16.27 5.83
CA GLY A 455 13.99 15.65 6.59
C GLY A 455 13.47 14.42 7.34
N ASP A 456 14.20 13.32 7.24
CA ASP A 456 13.89 12.05 7.88
C ASP A 456 15.05 11.60 8.77
N TYR A 457 14.71 10.99 9.91
CA TYR A 457 15.66 10.25 10.73
C TYR A 457 15.02 8.97 11.27
N MET A 458 15.74 7.87 11.14
CA MET A 458 15.35 6.56 11.67
C MET A 458 16.49 5.98 12.49
N HIS A 459 16.23 5.74 13.77
CA HIS A 459 17.07 4.96 14.67
C HIS A 459 16.58 3.52 14.75
N MET A 460 17.47 2.60 14.38
CA MET A 460 17.30 1.17 14.59
C MET A 460 18.26 0.72 15.69
N GLN A 461 17.72 0.11 16.75
CA GLN A 461 18.54 -0.46 17.81
C GLN A 461 19.45 -1.54 17.22
N THR A 462 20.73 -1.51 17.55
CA THR A 462 21.68 -2.52 17.08
C THR A 462 21.26 -3.90 17.58
N SER A 463 21.41 -4.89 16.70
CA SER A 463 21.22 -6.29 17.01
C SER A 463 22.54 -7.01 16.79
N ASP A 464 22.83 -7.99 17.63
CA ASP A 464 24.07 -8.76 17.54
C ASP A 464 23.97 -9.94 16.55
N VAL A 465 22.79 -10.18 15.97
CA VAL A 465 22.48 -11.41 15.22
C VAL A 465 21.86 -11.18 13.84
N THR A 466 21.75 -9.92 13.38
CA THR A 466 21.15 -9.61 12.07
C THR A 466 21.95 -8.60 11.27
N ASN A 467 22.28 -8.96 10.03
CA ASN A 467 22.88 -8.06 9.05
C ASN A 467 21.84 -7.43 8.09
N ASP A 468 20.56 -7.53 8.44
CA ASP A 468 19.47 -6.98 7.64
C ASP A 468 19.65 -5.46 7.44
N ALA A 469 19.66 -5.02 6.19
CA ALA A 469 19.85 -3.61 5.84
C ALA A 469 18.73 -2.71 6.37
N GLN A 470 17.52 -3.25 6.56
CA GLN A 470 16.40 -2.51 7.16
C GLN A 470 16.64 -2.21 8.65
N ARG A 471 17.62 -2.88 9.29
CA ARG A 471 18.05 -2.63 10.68
C ARG A 471 19.17 -1.59 10.77
N GLN A 472 19.51 -0.89 9.69
CA GLN A 472 20.50 0.18 9.70
C GLN A 472 19.86 1.52 10.07
N SER A 473 20.44 2.24 11.03
CA SER A 473 20.03 3.62 11.32
C SER A 473 20.41 4.55 10.19
N ARG A 474 19.53 5.47 9.81
CA ARG A 474 19.75 6.36 8.66
C ARG A 474 18.96 7.65 8.74
N SER A 475 19.42 8.65 7.99
CA SER A 475 18.71 9.91 7.73
C SER A 475 18.63 10.19 6.25
N ARG A 476 17.60 10.92 5.84
CA ARG A 476 17.42 11.38 4.46
C ARG A 476 17.03 12.84 4.45
N ILE A 477 17.59 13.60 3.51
CA ILE A 477 17.11 14.94 3.16
C ILE A 477 16.59 14.86 1.73
N SER A 478 15.34 15.29 1.54
CA SER A 478 14.67 15.29 0.25
C SER A 478 14.24 16.70 -0.11
N THR A 479 14.47 17.10 -1.35
CA THR A 479 13.95 18.35 -1.92
C THR A 479 13.22 18.05 -3.21
N ASP A 480 12.05 18.65 -3.41
CA ASP A 480 11.32 18.51 -4.67
C ASP A 480 10.83 19.84 -5.22
N LEU A 481 10.63 19.85 -6.54
CA LEU A 481 9.92 20.87 -7.28
C LEU A 481 8.81 20.18 -8.06
N THR A 482 7.57 20.57 -7.78
CA THR A 482 6.38 20.01 -8.40
C THR A 482 5.69 21.06 -9.26
N TRP A 483 5.38 20.68 -10.51
CA TRP A 483 4.57 21.45 -11.44
C TRP A 483 3.24 20.72 -11.70
N TYR A 484 2.15 21.47 -11.62
CA TYR A 484 0.78 21.04 -11.89
C TYR A 484 0.29 21.74 -13.17
N PRO A 485 0.46 21.14 -14.36
CA PRO A 485 -0.11 21.65 -15.60
C PRO A 485 -1.64 21.74 -15.54
N SER A 486 -2.26 20.80 -14.84
CA SER A 486 -3.69 20.72 -14.59
C SER A 486 -3.96 20.00 -13.27
N GLU A 487 -5.23 19.88 -12.91
CA GLU A 487 -5.74 19.03 -11.82
C GLU A 487 -5.63 17.53 -12.12
N PHE A 488 -5.35 17.14 -13.37
CA PHE A 488 -5.26 15.74 -13.81
C PHE A 488 -3.84 15.28 -14.11
N SER A 489 -2.85 16.17 -13.96
CA SER A 489 -1.47 15.84 -14.28
C SER A 489 -0.49 16.57 -13.37
N LYS A 490 0.61 15.89 -13.05
CA LYS A 490 1.64 16.41 -12.15
C LYS A 490 3.01 15.93 -12.60
N PHE A 491 3.99 16.82 -12.61
CA PHE A 491 5.40 16.50 -12.78
C PHE A 491 6.14 16.85 -11.50
N ARG A 492 6.98 15.94 -10.98
CA ARG A 492 7.77 16.17 -9.77
C ARG A 492 9.21 15.78 -10.01
N LEU A 493 10.13 16.73 -9.81
CA LEU A 493 11.56 16.46 -9.75
C LEU A 493 11.96 16.43 -8.28
N GLN A 494 12.50 15.31 -7.81
CA GLN A 494 12.96 15.13 -6.44
C GLN A 494 14.43 14.73 -6.41
N TYR A 495 15.15 15.23 -5.41
CA TYR A 495 16.50 14.79 -5.04
C TYR A 495 16.49 14.28 -3.60
N ASN A 496 17.14 13.14 -3.37
CA ASN A 496 17.38 12.54 -2.05
C ASN A 496 18.89 12.47 -1.77
N TYR A 497 19.27 12.81 -0.55
CA TYR A 497 20.57 12.50 0.03
C TYR A 497 20.38 11.62 1.26
N ASP A 498 20.78 10.36 1.13
CA ASP A 498 20.70 9.32 2.16
C ASP A 498 22.03 9.21 2.90
N MET A 499 21.99 9.17 4.23
CA MET A 499 23.14 8.98 5.11
C MET A 499 22.88 7.77 6.00
N LEU A 500 23.50 6.64 5.67
CA LEU A 500 23.36 5.37 6.40
C LEU A 500 24.51 5.22 7.39
N ARG A 501 24.19 4.97 8.66
CA ARG A 501 25.19 4.82 9.74
C ARG A 501 25.73 3.41 9.81
N SER A 502 27.02 3.26 10.09
CA SER A 502 27.61 1.93 10.30
C SER A 502 26.97 1.21 11.50
N ASN A 503 26.86 -0.11 11.41
CA ASN A 503 26.59 -1.00 12.55
C ASN A 503 27.61 -2.16 12.54
N ALA A 504 27.38 -3.21 13.34
CA ALA A 504 28.29 -4.35 13.43
C ALA A 504 28.50 -5.11 12.10
N PHE A 505 27.57 -4.98 11.15
CA PHE A 505 27.54 -5.76 9.91
C PHE A 505 27.68 -4.93 8.64
N LEU A 506 27.26 -3.67 8.67
CA LEU A 506 27.16 -2.80 7.51
C LEU A 506 28.00 -1.53 7.72
N PRO A 507 28.82 -1.12 6.73
CA PRO A 507 29.56 0.12 6.81
C PRO A 507 28.63 1.33 6.66
N SER A 508 29.11 2.51 7.07
CA SER A 508 28.45 3.76 6.74
C SER A 508 28.55 4.04 5.25
N ARG A 509 27.51 4.63 4.67
CA ARG A 509 27.52 5.06 3.26
C ARG A 509 26.57 6.23 3.07
N ASP A 510 26.93 7.07 2.11
CA ASP A 510 26.12 8.20 1.67
C ASP A 510 25.73 7.96 0.22
N GLU A 511 24.45 8.12 -0.09
CA GLU A 511 23.92 7.86 -1.41
C GLU A 511 23.04 9.02 -1.89
N ASN A 512 23.03 9.25 -3.19
CA ASN A 512 22.30 10.32 -3.84
C ASN A 512 21.33 9.71 -4.83
N SER A 513 20.08 10.15 -4.84
CA SER A 513 19.07 9.72 -5.81
C SER A 513 18.33 10.92 -6.40
N VAL A 514 17.98 10.84 -7.69
CA VAL A 514 17.17 11.84 -8.39
C VAL A 514 16.02 11.12 -9.07
N PHE A 515 14.80 11.64 -8.87
CA PHE A 515 13.58 11.11 -9.46
C PHE A 515 12.89 12.19 -10.28
N LEU A 516 12.48 11.85 -11.51
CA LEU A 516 11.54 12.62 -12.30
C LEU A 516 10.27 11.80 -12.46
N MET A 517 9.22 12.20 -11.75
CA MET A 517 7.91 11.54 -11.74
C MET A 517 6.93 12.29 -12.64
N TYR A 518 6.12 11.53 -13.38
CA TYR A 518 4.93 11.99 -14.05
C TYR A 518 3.72 11.21 -13.53
N GLU A 519 2.68 11.94 -13.14
CA GLU A 519 1.41 11.40 -12.69
C GLU A 519 0.29 11.90 -13.59
N ILE A 520 -0.64 11.00 -13.92
CA ILE A 520 -1.86 11.30 -14.67
C ILE A 520 -3.06 10.64 -13.99
N ALA A 521 -4.14 11.41 -13.88
CA ALA A 521 -5.40 10.93 -13.36
C ALA A 521 -6.54 11.08 -14.38
N LEU A 522 -7.45 10.11 -14.41
CA LEU A 522 -8.62 10.06 -15.29
C LEU A 522 -9.88 9.65 -14.51
N GLY A 523 -11.05 10.05 -15.01
CA GLY A 523 -12.35 9.62 -14.47
C GLY A 523 -12.95 10.58 -13.45
N ALA A 524 -13.95 10.11 -12.71
CA ALA A 524 -14.58 10.88 -11.65
C ALA A 524 -13.56 11.03 -10.52
N HIS A 525 -12.78 12.10 -10.56
CA HIS A 525 -11.76 12.31 -9.54
C HIS A 525 -12.49 12.56 -8.22
N GLY A 526 -12.38 11.59 -7.30
CA GLY A 526 -12.82 11.79 -5.93
C GLY A 526 -12.05 12.98 -5.38
N ALA A 527 -12.75 13.99 -4.86
CA ALA A 527 -12.10 15.08 -4.15
C ALA A 527 -11.10 14.47 -3.15
N HIS A 528 -9.82 14.84 -3.24
CA HIS A 528 -8.80 14.30 -2.34
C HIS A 528 -9.32 14.38 -0.90
N LYS A 529 -9.33 13.24 -0.20
CA LYS A 529 -9.55 13.19 1.24
C LYS A 529 -8.32 13.86 1.87
N PHE A 530 -8.44 15.15 2.20
CA PHE A 530 -7.38 15.93 2.83
C PHE A 530 -7.18 15.55 4.30
#